data_AF-A0A3M3ZHU3-F1
#
_entry.id   AF-A0A3M3ZHU3-F1
#
_cell.length_a   1.000
_cell.length_b   1.000
_cell.length_c   1.000
_cell.angle_alpha   90.00
_cell.angle_beta   90.00
_cell.angle_gamma   90.00
#
_symmetry.space_group_name_H-M   'P 1'
#
loop_
_entity.id
_entity.type
_entity.pdbx_description
1 polymer ?
#
loop_
_entity_poly.entity_id
_entity_poly.type
_entity_poly.pdbx_seq_one_letter_code
_entity_poly.pdbx_strand_id
1 'polypeptide(L)' 'MKWDTVILSEPEYDHLVAELHFGDQFLLLLDREDGRESICIAFPKKEGGLGERIALDVFIEQLRMAAENLRR' A
#
# COMPACT_ATOMS: atom_id res chain seq x y z
N MET A 1 -13.97 -10.42 9.41
CA MET A 1 -13.23 -9.72 8.34
C MET A 1 -11.75 -9.81 8.67
N LYS A 2 -10.92 -10.21 7.71
CA LYS A 2 -9.49 -10.44 7.91
C LYS A 2 -8.72 -9.66 6.85
N TRP A 3 -7.58 -9.11 7.23
CA TRP A 3 -6.59 -8.59 6.30
C TRP A 3 -5.85 -9.74 5.64
N ASP A 4 -5.63 -9.63 4.34
CA ASP A 4 -4.86 -10.60 3.57
C ASP A 4 -3.84 -9.91 2.66
N THR A 5 -2.69 -10.54 2.48
CA THR A 5 -1.61 -10.04 1.63
C THR A 5 -1.26 -11.09 0.60
N VAL A 6 -1.41 -10.74 -0.68
CA VAL A 6 -1.05 -11.61 -1.80
C VAL A 6 0.26 -11.09 -2.38
N ILE A 7 1.34 -11.88 -2.27
CA ILE A 7 2.63 -11.52 -2.85
C ILE A 7 2.60 -11.91 -4.34
N LEU A 8 2.85 -10.95 -5.23
CA LEU A 8 2.77 -11.12 -6.68
C LEU A 8 4.12 -11.43 -7.34
N SER A 9 5.24 -11.29 -6.63
CA SER A 9 6.59 -11.62 -7.10
C SER A 9 7.37 -12.42 -6.06
N GLU A 10 8.50 -13.02 -6.44
CA GLU A 10 9.27 -13.79 -5.45
C GLU A 10 9.85 -12.86 -4.38
N PRO A 11 9.80 -13.25 -3.09
CA PRO A 11 10.20 -12.38 -1.98
C PRO A 11 11.65 -11.89 -2.00
N GLU A 12 12.51 -12.60 -2.72
CA GLU A 12 13.94 -12.36 -2.80
C GLU A 12 14.31 -11.28 -3.82
N TYR A 13 13.38 -10.95 -4.74
CA TYR A 13 13.58 -9.88 -5.71
C TYR A 13 13.51 -8.50 -5.05
N ASP A 14 14.36 -7.60 -5.54
CA ASP A 14 14.43 -6.23 -5.04
C ASP A 14 13.14 -5.45 -5.33
N HIS A 15 12.48 -5.74 -6.44
CA HIS A 15 11.19 -5.14 -6.84
C HIS A 15 10.02 -6.06 -6.46
N LEU A 16 9.84 -6.23 -5.15
CA LEU A 16 8.71 -6.99 -4.61
C LEU A 16 7.40 -6.22 -4.79
N VAL A 17 6.34 -6.89 -5.26
CA VAL A 17 4.99 -6.33 -5.34
C VAL A 17 4.02 -7.22 -4.58
N ALA A 18 3.14 -6.63 -3.79
CA ALA A 18 2.09 -7.33 -3.07
C ALA A 18 0.77 -6.55 -3.10
N GLU A 19 -0.34 -7.27 -3.11
CA GLU A 19 -1.68 -6.69 -2.94
C GLU A 19 -2.12 -6.83 -1.49
N LEU A 20 -2.76 -5.78 -0.96
CA LEU A 20 -3.39 -5.81 0.35
C LEU A 20 -4.91 -5.78 0.18
N HIS A 21 -5.56 -6.78 0.76
CA HIS A 21 -7.00 -7.02 0.69
C HIS A 21 -7.64 -6.94 2.08
N PHE A 22 -8.90 -6.49 2.12
CA PHE A 22 -9.74 -6.59 3.31
C PHE A 22 -11.05 -7.28 2.97
N GLY A 23 -11.20 -8.52 3.44
CA GLY A 23 -12.21 -9.42 2.88
C GLY A 23 -11.90 -9.70 1.41
N ASP A 24 -12.91 -9.57 0.55
CA ASP A 24 -12.77 -9.80 -0.90
C ASP A 24 -12.45 -8.51 -1.68
N GLN A 25 -12.15 -7.41 -0.98
CA GLN A 25 -11.88 -6.11 -1.59
C GLN A 25 -10.37 -5.83 -1.64
N PHE A 26 -9.87 -5.63 -2.86
CA PHE A 26 -8.55 -5.05 -3.10
C PHE A 26 -8.52 -3.58 -2.68
N LEU A 27 -7.60 -3.22 -1.78
CA LEU A 27 -7.51 -1.86 -1.23
C LEU A 27 -6.30 -1.09 -1.73
N LEU A 28 -5.13 -1.72 -1.78
CA LEU A 28 -3.89 -1.05 -2.18
C LEU A 28 -2.83 -2.05 -2.60
N LEU A 29 -1.94 -1.60 -3.48
CA LEU A 29 -0.70 -2.26 -3.85
C LEU A 29 0.41 -1.77 -2.91
N LEU A 30 1.28 -2.69 -2.50
CA LEU A 30 2.57 -2.42 -1.85
C LEU A 30 3.65 -2.79 -2.86
N ASP A 31 4.64 -1.93 -3.06
CA ASP A 31 5.79 -2.26 -3.88
C ASP A 31 7.11 -1.74 -3.28
N ARG A 32 8.21 -2.36 -3.69
CA ARG A 32 9.58 -1.98 -3.36
C ARG A 32 10.34 -1.53 -4.60
N GLU A 33 9.70 -0.81 -5.52
CA GLU A 33 10.32 -0.47 -6.81
C GLU A 33 11.66 0.27 -6.63
N ASP A 34 11.77 1.13 -5.61
CA ASP A 34 13.00 1.87 -5.31
C ASP A 34 13.98 1.12 -4.36
N GLY A 35 13.77 -0.19 -4.17
CA GLY A 35 14.63 -1.07 -3.39
C GLY A 35 14.05 -1.51 -2.04
N ARG A 36 14.73 -2.44 -1.36
CA ARG A 36 14.19 -3.18 -0.20
C ARG A 36 13.70 -2.32 0.96
N GLU A 37 14.33 -1.17 1.18
CA GLU A 37 14.00 -0.25 2.28
C GLU A 37 12.92 0.79 1.89
N SER A 38 12.63 0.93 0.58
CA SER A 38 11.68 1.90 0.08
C SER A 38 10.36 1.21 -0.25
N ILE A 39 9.45 1.17 0.72
CA ILE A 39 8.10 0.61 0.50
C ILE A 39 7.17 1.74 0.09
N CYS A 40 6.57 1.59 -1.09
CA CYS A 40 5.55 2.47 -1.62
C CYS A 40 4.17 1.82 -1.57
N ILE A 41 3.14 2.67 -1.51
CA ILE A 41 1.74 2.27 -1.64
C ILE A 41 1.11 2.92 -2.87
N ALA A 42 0.20 2.22 -3.52
CA ALA A 42 -0.65 2.80 -4.56
C ALA A 42 -2.09 2.28 -4.44
N PHE A 43 -3.06 3.20 -4.54
CA PHE A 43 -4.48 2.84 -4.49
C PHE A 43 -5.01 2.50 -5.89
N PRO A 44 -5.91 1.51 -6.05
CA PRO A 44 -6.60 1.28 -7.31
C PRO A 44 -7.49 2.46 -7.69
N LYS A 45 -7.48 2.82 -8.97
CA LYS A 45 -8.43 3.75 -9.59
C LYS A 45 -9.61 2.98 -10.17
N LYS A 46 -10.76 3.66 -10.31
CA LYS A 46 -11.99 3.09 -10.88
C LYS A 46 -11.80 2.52 -12.30
N GLU A 47 -10.82 3.02 -13.04
CA GLU A 47 -10.52 2.60 -14.42
C GLU A 47 -9.56 1.40 -14.50
N GLY A 48 -9.25 0.76 -13.36
CA GLY A 48 -8.37 -0.42 -13.30
C GLY A 48 -6.87 -0.11 -13.28
N GLY A 49 -6.49 1.18 -13.37
CA GLY A 49 -5.11 1.63 -13.17
C GLY A 49 -4.77 1.86 -11.70
N LEU A 50 -3.49 2.10 -11.41
CA LEU A 50 -3.04 2.50 -10.08
C LEU A 50 -2.96 4.03 -9.92
N GLY A 51 -3.12 4.47 -8.69
CA GLY A 51 -2.88 5.82 -8.20
C GLY A 51 -1.42 6.23 -8.28
N GLU A 52 -1.15 7.46 -7.85
CA GLU A 52 0.20 7.89 -7.56
C GLU A 52 0.79 7.04 -6.43
N ARG A 53 2.10 6.78 -6.49
CA ARG A 53 2.82 6.08 -5.45
C ARG A 53 3.16 7.03 -4.31
N ILE A 54 2.95 6.58 -3.08
CA ILE A 54 3.27 7.33 -1.87
C ILE A 54 4.16 6.46 -1.00
N ALA A 55 5.24 7.02 -0.46
CA ALA A 55 6.07 6.31 0.50
C ALA A 55 5.23 5.90 1.73
N LEU A 56 5.37 4.65 2.18
CA LEU A 56 4.53 4.08 3.23
C LEU A 56 4.65 4.83 4.57
N ASP A 57 5.86 5.25 4.93
CA ASP A 57 6.14 6.04 6.13
C ASP A 57 5.41 7.39 6.10
N VAL A 58 5.49 8.10 4.97
CA VAL A 58 4.77 9.36 4.72
C VAL A 58 3.26 9.15 4.83
N PHE A 59 2.72 8.08 4.23
CA PHE A 59 1.30 7.77 4.32
C PHE A 59 0.85 7.50 5.76
N ILE A 60 1.63 6.73 6.54
CA ILE A 60 1.33 6.44 7.94
C ILE A 60 1.30 7.73 8.77
N GLU A 61 2.25 8.64 8.54
CA GLU A 61 2.29 9.93 9.22
C GLU A 61 1.03 10.77 8.89
N GLN A 62 0.68 10.90 7.60
CA GLN A 62 -0.52 11.62 7.18
C GLN A 62 -1.80 11.03 7.78
N LEU A 63 -1.91 9.69 7.84
CA LEU A 63 -3.05 9.01 8.44
C LEU A 63 -3.17 9.29 9.95
N ARG A 64 -2.04 9.30 10.67
CA ARG A 64 -2.01 9.67 12.10
C ARG A 64 -2.47 11.11 12.31
N MET A 65 -1.94 12.05 11.53
CA MET A 65 -2.36 13.46 11.59
C MET A 65 -3.85 13.64 11.30
N ALA A 66 -4.38 12.96 10.28
CA ALA A 66 -5.80 13.00 9.95
C ALA A 66 -6.66 12.47 11.12
N ALA A 67 -6.25 11.36 11.74
CA ALA A 67 -6.95 10.78 12.89
C ALA A 67 -6.94 11.70 14.11
N GLU A 68 -5.82 12.39 14.38
CA GLU A 68 -5.74 13.39 15.45
C GLU A 68 -6.65 14.59 15.20
N ASN A 69 -6.70 15.09 13.96
CA ASN A 69 -7.56 16.21 13.59
C ASN A 69 -9.05 15.85 13.73
N LEU A 70 -9.45 14.61 13.42
CA LEU A 70 -10.84 14.15 13.59
C LEU A 70 -11.27 14.01 15.05
N ARG A 71 -10.33 13.90 16.00
CA ARG A 71 -10.62 13.81 17.43
C ARG A 71 -10.76 15.17 18.12
N ARG A 72 -10.50 16.27 17.41
CA ARG A 72 -10.63 17.64 17.89
C ARG A 72 -12.02 18.18 17.59
#